data_AF-A0A7C5JSH8-F1
#
_entry.id   AF-A0A7C5JSH8-F1
#
_cell.length_a   1.000
_cell.length_b   1.000
_cell.length_c   1.000
_cell.angle_alpha   90.00
_cell.angle_beta   90.00
_cell.angle_gamma   90.00
#
_symmetry.space_group_name_H-M   'P 1'
#
loop_
_entity.id
_entity.type
_entity.pdbx_description
1 polymer ?
#
loop_
_entity_poly.entity_id
_entity_poly.type
_entity_poly.pdbx_seq_one_letter_code
_entity_poly.pdbx_strand_id
1 'polypeptide(L)'
;MLRFDVYREGAIASDVNLAGAFLFGQDSIPVRADLACSNGQINCAKRTQGACGLAIVWDAGESGKFLLSTTRLVERRRPYNLNVELVRGRLTRLGQKIEEWGLFDFPSAEPLLVEFAAVKGKFIEALKDDDPAIAASKADDAMSDAVTLGEKMSLFHAEVLLNRRRGNSAKIFGCSVDLFSMTGDYSAKVKEAFDFISIPTPWKHT
;
A
#
# COMPACT_ATOMS: atom_id res chain seq x y z
N MET A 1 -11.90 -17.91 -15.24
CA MET A 1 -11.96 -16.45 -15.46
C MET A 1 -12.38 -15.74 -14.18
N LEU A 2 -11.64 -14.70 -13.77
CA LEU A 2 -12.07 -13.80 -12.69
C LEU A 2 -13.09 -12.79 -13.24
N ARG A 3 -14.12 -12.50 -12.45
CA ARG A 3 -15.20 -11.58 -12.81
C ARG A 3 -15.59 -10.72 -11.63
N PHE A 4 -15.82 -9.44 -11.89
CA PHE A 4 -16.15 -8.46 -10.87
C PHE A 4 -17.36 -7.64 -11.30
N ASP A 5 -18.41 -7.63 -10.49
CA ASP A 5 -19.50 -6.67 -10.60
C ASP A 5 -19.07 -5.36 -9.94
N VAL A 6 -19.30 -4.26 -10.63
CA VAL A 6 -18.93 -2.92 -10.20
C VAL A 6 -20.19 -2.13 -9.93
N TYR A 7 -20.27 -1.52 -8.75
CA TYR A 7 -21.40 -0.70 -8.37
C TYR A 7 -20.95 0.75 -8.16
N ARG A 8 -21.81 1.69 -8.53
CA ARG A 8 -21.70 3.13 -8.24
C ARG A 8 -23.06 3.63 -7.78
N GLU A 9 -23.09 4.36 -6.68
CA GLU A 9 -24.32 4.98 -6.15
C GLU A 9 -25.48 3.99 -6.00
N GLY A 10 -25.18 2.75 -5.57
CA GLY A 10 -26.20 1.70 -5.37
C GLY A 10 -26.75 1.07 -6.66
N ALA A 11 -26.16 1.33 -7.82
CA ALA A 11 -26.52 0.70 -9.08
C ALA A 11 -25.30 0.08 -9.78
N ILE A 12 -25.54 -0.85 -10.70
CA ILE A 12 -24.46 -1.40 -11.55
C ILE A 12 -23.86 -0.27 -12.38
N ALA A 13 -22.53 -0.16 -12.38
CA ALA A 13 -21.82 0.86 -13.13
C ALA A 13 -22.07 0.70 -14.64
N SER A 14 -22.39 1.79 -15.34
CA SER A 14 -22.59 1.75 -16.79
C SER A 14 -21.28 1.59 -17.56
N ASP A 15 -20.19 2.18 -17.05
CA ASP A 15 -18.85 2.09 -17.59
C ASP A 15 -17.80 2.06 -16.48
N VAL A 16 -16.67 1.40 -16.76
CA VAL A 16 -15.54 1.29 -15.84
C VAL A 16 -14.26 1.53 -16.62
N ASN A 17 -13.59 2.64 -16.30
CA ASN A 17 -12.30 2.95 -16.89
C ASN A 17 -11.23 1.96 -16.40
N LEU A 18 -10.73 1.12 -17.32
CA LEU A 18 -9.67 0.14 -17.06
C LEU A 18 -8.26 0.70 -17.29
N ALA A 19 -8.09 2.00 -17.55
CA ALA A 19 -6.78 2.61 -17.74
C ALA A 19 -5.90 2.41 -16.49
N GLY A 20 -4.73 1.80 -16.70
CA GLY A 20 -3.79 1.47 -15.63
C GLY A 20 -4.18 0.24 -14.79
N ALA A 21 -5.28 -0.44 -15.11
CA ALA A 21 -5.65 -1.68 -14.43
C ALA A 21 -4.77 -2.85 -14.89
N PHE A 22 -4.41 -3.73 -13.95
CA PHE A 22 -3.63 -4.94 -14.23
C PHE A 22 -3.93 -6.04 -13.23
N LEU A 23 -3.68 -7.29 -13.62
CA LEU A 23 -3.70 -8.42 -12.69
C LEU A 23 -2.32 -8.64 -12.09
N PHE A 24 -2.28 -9.10 -10.85
CA PHE A 24 -1.05 -9.51 -10.18
C PHE A 24 -1.19 -10.89 -9.53
N GLY A 25 -0.07 -11.59 -9.46
CA GLY A 25 0.10 -12.89 -8.86
C GLY A 25 0.71 -12.81 -7.47
N GLN A 26 1.54 -13.80 -7.14
CA GLN A 26 2.30 -13.81 -5.90
C GLN A 26 3.22 -12.58 -5.81
N ASP A 27 3.42 -12.06 -4.60
CA ASP A 27 4.29 -10.91 -4.30
C ASP A 27 3.99 -9.65 -5.14
N SER A 28 2.73 -9.48 -5.54
CA SER A 28 2.27 -8.37 -6.40
C SER A 28 2.93 -8.32 -7.77
N ILE A 29 3.51 -9.43 -8.25
CA ILE A 29 4.12 -9.51 -9.58
C ILE A 29 3.02 -9.40 -10.65
N PRO A 30 3.10 -8.45 -11.59
CA PRO A 30 2.12 -8.33 -12.67
C PRO A 30 2.04 -9.60 -13.52
N VAL A 31 0.82 -9.97 -13.92
CA VAL A 31 0.53 -11.16 -14.74
C VAL A 31 -0.11 -10.74 -16.05
N ARG A 32 0.28 -11.38 -17.15
CA ARG A 32 -0.35 -11.16 -18.45
C ARG A 32 -1.80 -11.64 -18.44
N ALA A 33 -2.70 -10.71 -18.70
CA ALA A 33 -4.14 -10.94 -18.77
C ALA A 33 -4.80 -9.94 -19.71
N ASP A 34 -5.92 -10.35 -20.28
CA ASP A 34 -6.81 -9.51 -21.07
C ASP A 34 -7.94 -9.03 -20.14
N LEU A 35 -8.12 -7.71 -20.05
CA LEU A 35 -9.15 -7.07 -19.24
C LEU A 35 -10.19 -6.44 -20.16
N ALA A 36 -11.46 -6.73 -19.90
CA ALA A 36 -12.59 -6.15 -20.64
C ALA A 36 -13.69 -5.74 -19.65
N CYS A 37 -14.37 -4.63 -19.93
CA CYS A 37 -15.55 -4.19 -19.19
C CYS A 37 -16.77 -4.26 -20.12
N SER A 38 -17.86 -4.83 -19.62
CA SER A 38 -19.15 -4.88 -20.32
C SER A 38 -20.28 -4.96 -19.31
N ASN A 39 -21.32 -4.11 -19.46
CA ASN A 39 -22.51 -4.11 -18.60
C ASN A 39 -22.18 -4.00 -17.10
N GLY A 40 -21.19 -3.16 -16.73
CA GLY A 40 -20.76 -2.98 -15.34
C GLY A 40 -20.03 -4.17 -14.72
N GLN A 41 -19.63 -5.15 -15.53
CA GLN A 41 -18.82 -6.28 -15.10
C GLN A 41 -17.43 -6.22 -15.76
N ILE A 42 -16.40 -6.36 -14.93
CA ILE A 42 -15.02 -6.53 -15.38
C ILE A 42 -14.73 -8.02 -15.55
N ASN A 43 -14.35 -8.41 -16.75
CA ASN A 43 -13.89 -9.74 -17.11
C ASN A 43 -12.36 -9.76 -17.18
N CYS A 44 -11.76 -10.68 -16.45
CA CYS A 44 -10.31 -10.82 -16.34
C CYS A 44 -9.88 -12.20 -16.86
N ALA A 45 -9.41 -12.25 -18.10
CA ALA A 45 -8.92 -13.46 -18.75
C ALA A 45 -7.39 -13.58 -18.58
N LYS A 46 -6.95 -14.46 -17.69
CA LYS A 46 -5.53 -14.63 -17.36
C LYS A 46 -4.95 -15.90 -17.98
N ARG A 47 -3.67 -15.87 -18.36
CA ARG A 47 -2.97 -17.02 -18.95
C ARG A 47 -2.30 -17.93 -17.93
N THR A 48 -2.19 -17.48 -16.69
CA THR A 48 -1.52 -18.20 -15.60
C THR A 48 -2.53 -18.88 -14.68
N GLN A 49 -2.23 -20.09 -14.20
CA GLN A 49 -3.05 -20.79 -13.20
C GLN A 49 -2.93 -20.15 -11.81
N GLY A 50 -3.85 -20.49 -10.88
CA GLY A 50 -3.80 -20.03 -9.49
C GLY A 50 -4.63 -18.78 -9.19
N ALA A 51 -4.48 -18.20 -7.98
CA ALA A 51 -5.20 -17.00 -7.57
C ALA A 51 -4.49 -15.72 -8.05
N CYS A 52 -5.27 -14.72 -8.48
CA CYS A 52 -4.75 -13.41 -8.90
C CYS A 52 -5.55 -12.29 -8.23
N GLY A 53 -4.92 -11.15 -7.99
CA GLY A 53 -5.59 -9.92 -7.59
C GLY A 53 -5.74 -8.96 -8.77
N LEU A 54 -6.72 -8.06 -8.68
CA LEU A 54 -6.92 -6.96 -9.63
C LEU A 54 -6.44 -5.66 -8.96
N ALA A 55 -5.58 -4.92 -9.65
CA ALA A 55 -5.26 -3.54 -9.32
C ALA A 55 -5.96 -2.61 -10.32
N ILE A 56 -6.61 -1.56 -9.82
CA ILE A 56 -7.39 -0.60 -10.63
C ILE A 56 -7.37 0.79 -9.98
N VAL A 57 -7.42 1.84 -10.80
CA VAL A 57 -7.64 3.21 -10.31
C VAL A 57 -9.09 3.32 -9.84
N TRP A 58 -9.27 3.46 -8.53
CA TRP A 58 -10.56 3.50 -7.89
C TRP A 58 -10.83 4.86 -7.26
N ASP A 59 -12.09 5.27 -7.26
CA ASP A 59 -12.55 6.50 -6.63
C ASP A 59 -12.88 6.23 -5.16
N ALA A 60 -12.13 6.84 -4.25
CA ALA A 60 -12.29 6.68 -2.81
C ALA A 60 -13.03 7.87 -2.18
N GLY A 61 -13.94 8.50 -2.92
CA GLY A 61 -14.75 9.61 -2.45
C GLY A 61 -13.94 10.89 -2.32
N GLU A 62 -14.09 11.59 -1.19
CA GLU A 62 -13.41 12.89 -0.94
C GLU A 62 -11.89 12.79 -0.96
N SER A 63 -11.33 11.60 -0.71
CA SER A 63 -9.89 11.36 -0.78
C SER A 63 -9.35 11.38 -2.23
N GLY A 64 -10.22 11.24 -3.24
CA GLY A 64 -9.86 11.20 -4.65
C GLY A 64 -9.57 9.80 -5.19
N LYS A 65 -8.81 9.73 -6.29
CA LYS A 65 -8.57 8.49 -7.04
C LYS A 65 -7.22 7.86 -6.73
N PHE A 66 -7.21 6.58 -6.39
CA PHE A 66 -6.00 5.84 -6.03
C PHE A 66 -5.91 4.52 -6.78
N LEU A 67 -4.67 4.06 -7.04
CA LEU A 67 -4.45 2.69 -7.47
C LEU A 67 -4.68 1.76 -6.26
N LEU A 68 -5.83 1.10 -6.23
CA LEU A 68 -6.21 0.14 -5.20
C LEU A 68 -6.18 -1.28 -5.74
N SER A 69 -6.06 -2.24 -4.84
CA SER A 69 -5.92 -3.65 -5.19
C SER A 69 -6.83 -4.53 -4.35
N THR A 70 -7.45 -5.53 -4.98
CA THR A 70 -8.12 -6.61 -4.25
C THR A 70 -7.10 -7.51 -3.54
N THR A 71 -7.55 -8.46 -2.72
CA THR A 71 -6.70 -9.61 -2.39
C THR A 71 -6.55 -10.53 -3.60
N ARG A 72 -5.71 -11.56 -3.51
CA ARG A 72 -5.67 -12.61 -4.53
C ARG A 72 -6.90 -13.49 -4.39
N LEU A 73 -7.66 -13.60 -5.47
CA LEU A 73 -8.92 -14.33 -5.53
C LEU A 73 -8.81 -15.54 -6.45
N VAL A 74 -9.48 -16.61 -6.05
CA VAL A 74 -9.63 -17.82 -6.88
C VAL A 74 -10.73 -17.61 -7.91
N GLU A 75 -10.66 -18.31 -9.02
CA GLU A 75 -11.72 -18.25 -10.02
C GLU A 75 -12.97 -18.98 -9.53
N ARG A 76 -14.14 -18.37 -9.70
CA ARG A 76 -15.43 -18.98 -9.29
C ARG A 76 -16.57 -18.62 -10.24
N ARG A 77 -17.68 -19.37 -10.14
CA ARG A 77 -18.87 -19.17 -11.00
C ARG A 77 -19.63 -17.87 -10.71
N ARG A 78 -19.64 -17.38 -9.47
CA ARG A 78 -20.29 -16.11 -9.12
C ARG A 78 -19.30 -14.95 -9.23
N PRO A 79 -19.61 -13.85 -9.90
CA PRO A 79 -18.75 -12.66 -9.88
C PRO A 79 -18.49 -12.18 -8.44
N TYR A 80 -17.38 -11.50 -8.23
CA TYR A 80 -17.06 -10.81 -6.99
C TYR A 80 -17.65 -9.40 -7.01
N ASN A 81 -18.03 -8.86 -5.85
CA ASN A 81 -18.34 -7.44 -5.74
C ASN A 81 -17.03 -6.67 -5.63
N LEU A 82 -16.70 -5.85 -6.64
CA LEU A 82 -15.40 -5.18 -6.70
C LEU A 82 -15.18 -4.25 -5.49
N ASN A 83 -16.19 -3.44 -5.15
CA ASN A 83 -16.14 -2.46 -4.06
C ASN A 83 -15.76 -3.18 -2.75
N VAL A 84 -16.44 -4.29 -2.45
CA VAL A 84 -16.17 -5.13 -1.27
C VAL A 84 -14.76 -5.73 -1.29
N GLU A 85 -14.31 -6.27 -2.42
CA GLU A 85 -12.98 -6.89 -2.53
C GLU A 85 -11.84 -5.86 -2.45
N LEU A 86 -12.04 -4.65 -2.93
CA LEU A 86 -11.08 -3.56 -2.78
C LEU A 86 -10.93 -3.15 -1.32
N VAL A 87 -12.03 -3.01 -0.57
CA VAL A 87 -11.97 -2.72 0.88
C VAL A 87 -11.27 -3.84 1.62
N ARG A 88 -11.58 -5.11 1.28
CA ARG A 88 -10.90 -6.26 1.86
C ARG A 88 -9.39 -6.16 1.65
N GLY A 89 -8.95 -5.89 0.42
CA GLY A 89 -7.54 -5.69 0.10
C GLY A 89 -6.91 -4.53 0.88
N ARG A 90 -7.62 -3.39 0.99
CA ARG A 90 -7.15 -2.21 1.73
C ARG A 90 -7.00 -2.51 3.22
N LEU A 91 -7.99 -3.12 3.87
CA LEU A 91 -7.94 -3.47 5.29
C LEU A 91 -6.89 -4.54 5.58
N THR A 92 -6.71 -5.53 4.70
CA THR A 92 -5.62 -6.50 4.81
C THR A 92 -4.27 -5.79 4.80
N ARG A 93 -4.05 -4.83 3.89
CA ARG A 93 -2.81 -4.05 3.83
C ARG A 93 -2.59 -3.20 5.08
N LEU A 94 -3.63 -2.54 5.59
CA LEU A 94 -3.53 -1.77 6.83
C LEU A 94 -3.19 -2.66 8.03
N GLY A 95 -3.85 -3.83 8.16
CA GLY A 95 -3.52 -4.81 9.20
C GLY A 95 -2.06 -5.27 9.13
N GLN A 96 -1.57 -5.59 7.93
CA GLN A 96 -0.16 -5.92 7.72
C GLN A 96 0.77 -4.78 8.14
N LYS A 97 0.42 -3.52 7.88
CA LYS A 97 1.23 -2.37 8.30
C LYS A 97 1.19 -2.12 9.81
N ILE A 98 0.07 -2.37 10.48
CA ILE A 98 0.00 -2.35 11.94
C ILE A 98 1.00 -3.34 12.52
N GLU A 99 1.05 -4.56 11.96
CA GLU A 99 1.97 -5.61 12.38
C GLU A 99 3.43 -5.28 12.05
N GLU A 100 3.73 -4.97 10.79
CA GLU A 100 5.08 -4.68 10.29
C GLU A 100 5.72 -3.50 11.01
N TRP A 101 4.94 -2.46 11.33
CA TRP A 101 5.43 -1.25 11.99
C TRP A 101 5.38 -1.34 13.52
N GLY A 102 4.85 -2.43 14.08
CA GLY A 102 4.68 -2.62 15.52
C GLY A 102 3.82 -1.54 16.15
N LEU A 103 2.75 -1.08 15.50
CA LEU A 103 1.98 0.06 16.00
C LEU A 103 1.34 -0.21 17.37
N PHE A 104 1.07 -1.47 17.70
CA PHE A 104 0.57 -1.88 19.02
C PHE A 104 1.57 -1.67 20.16
N ASP A 105 2.86 -1.51 19.86
CA ASP A 105 3.89 -1.23 20.88
C ASP A 105 3.96 0.26 21.27
N PHE A 106 3.20 1.12 20.56
CA PHE A 106 3.15 2.55 20.82
C PHE A 106 1.83 2.93 21.49
N PRO A 107 1.83 3.32 22.79
CA PRO A 107 0.62 3.79 23.45
C PRO A 107 -0.04 4.99 22.74
N SER A 108 0.76 5.82 22.06
CA SER A 108 0.27 6.95 21.27
C SER A 108 -0.43 6.55 19.96
N ALA A 109 -0.31 5.29 19.52
CA ALA A 109 -1.01 4.76 18.36
C ALA A 109 -2.40 4.19 18.68
N GLU A 110 -2.78 4.07 19.97
CA GLU A 110 -4.07 3.51 20.40
C GLU A 110 -5.28 4.13 19.67
N PRO A 111 -5.37 5.46 19.46
CA PRO A 111 -6.48 6.05 18.72
C PRO A 111 -6.60 5.53 17.28
N LEU A 112 -5.47 5.23 16.62
CA LEU A 112 -5.44 4.67 15.26
C LEU A 112 -5.93 3.23 15.24
N LEU A 113 -5.63 2.45 16.28
CA LEU A 113 -6.09 1.07 16.42
C LEU A 113 -7.60 1.00 16.67
N VAL A 114 -8.13 1.92 17.49
CA VAL A 114 -9.58 2.09 17.70
C VAL A 114 -10.27 2.48 16.39
N GLU A 115 -9.71 3.43 15.65
CA GLU A 115 -10.22 3.83 14.33
C GLU A 115 -10.19 2.65 13.34
N PHE A 116 -9.10 1.88 13.29
CA PHE A 116 -9.00 0.67 12.47
C PHE A 116 -10.09 -0.36 12.80
N ALA A 117 -10.36 -0.59 14.09
CA ALA A 117 -11.43 -1.49 14.52
C ALA A 117 -12.81 -0.98 14.07
N ALA A 118 -13.06 0.32 14.13
CA ALA A 118 -14.31 0.93 13.67
C ALA A 118 -14.50 0.78 12.14
N VAL A 119 -13.46 1.06 11.34
CA VAL A 119 -13.51 0.88 9.88
C VAL A 119 -13.71 -0.60 9.52
N LYS A 120 -13.03 -1.52 10.21
CA LYS A 120 -13.26 -2.95 10.06
C LYS A 120 -14.71 -3.33 10.41
N GLY A 121 -15.30 -2.70 11.43
CA GLY A 121 -16.71 -2.84 11.77
C GLY A 121 -17.63 -2.46 10.60
N LYS A 122 -17.42 -1.29 9.98
CA LYS A 122 -18.18 -0.87 8.78
C LYS A 122 -18.08 -1.88 7.64
N PHE A 123 -16.88 -2.39 7.39
CA PHE A 123 -16.68 -3.45 6.38
C PHE A 123 -17.41 -4.74 6.74
N ILE A 124 -17.44 -5.15 8.01
CA ILE A 124 -18.22 -6.32 8.45
C ILE A 124 -19.72 -6.12 8.17
N GLU A 125 -20.26 -4.92 8.38
CA GLU A 125 -21.65 -4.61 8.04
C GLU A 125 -21.93 -4.67 6.53
N ALA A 126 -20.95 -4.36 5.69
CA ALA A 126 -21.05 -4.57 4.24
C ALA A 126 -21.09 -6.06 3.87
N LEU A 127 -20.34 -6.92 4.59
CA LEU A 127 -20.30 -8.36 4.33
C LEU A 127 -21.55 -9.12 4.77
N LYS A 128 -22.31 -8.58 5.72
CA LYS A 128 -23.55 -9.16 6.23
C LYS A 128 -24.75 -8.93 5.31
N ASP A 129 -24.64 -8.00 4.36
CA ASP A 129 -25.75 -7.65 3.49
C ASP A 129 -25.88 -8.63 2.32
N ASP A 130 -27.10 -9.08 2.07
CA ASP A 130 -27.39 -10.01 0.97
C ASP A 130 -27.56 -9.28 -0.36
N ASP A 131 -27.94 -7.99 -0.33
CA ASP A 131 -28.04 -7.17 -1.53
C ASP A 131 -26.65 -6.65 -1.96
N PRO A 132 -26.13 -7.07 -3.12
CA PRO A 132 -24.82 -6.65 -3.60
C PRO A 132 -24.68 -5.13 -3.75
N ALA A 133 -25.75 -4.41 -4.08
CA ALA A 133 -25.71 -2.96 -4.26
C ALA A 133 -25.58 -2.24 -2.91
N ILE A 134 -26.32 -2.70 -1.89
CA ILE A 134 -26.22 -2.15 -0.54
C ILE A 134 -24.86 -2.51 0.08
N ALA A 135 -24.39 -3.74 -0.13
CA ALA A 135 -23.05 -4.17 0.28
C ALA A 135 -21.96 -3.29 -0.37
N ALA A 136 -22.10 -2.94 -1.64
CA ALA A 136 -21.16 -2.04 -2.32
C ALA A 136 -21.17 -0.64 -1.73
N SER A 137 -22.36 -0.05 -1.48
CA SER A 137 -22.46 1.28 -0.88
C SER A 137 -21.80 1.34 0.49
N LYS A 138 -22.06 0.34 1.35
CA LYS A 138 -21.40 0.23 2.67
C LYS A 138 -19.88 0.03 2.54
N ALA A 139 -19.44 -0.67 1.51
CA ALA A 139 -18.02 -0.84 1.22
C ALA A 139 -17.37 0.49 0.77
N ASP A 140 -18.04 1.30 -0.04
CA ASP A 140 -17.53 2.61 -0.46
C ASP A 140 -17.34 3.54 0.75
N ASP A 141 -18.29 3.55 1.69
CA ASP A 141 -18.16 4.29 2.96
C ASP A 141 -16.94 3.81 3.76
N ALA A 142 -16.77 2.48 3.90
CA ALA A 142 -15.63 1.90 4.58
C ALA A 142 -14.30 2.17 3.85
N MET A 143 -14.32 2.28 2.52
CA MET A 143 -13.14 2.58 1.70
C MET A 143 -12.61 3.98 1.98
N SER A 144 -13.51 4.98 2.00
CA SER A 144 -13.15 6.37 2.26
C SER A 144 -12.40 6.52 3.60
N ASP A 145 -12.95 5.90 4.65
CA ASP A 145 -12.31 5.91 5.97
C ASP A 145 -10.99 5.13 5.97
N ALA A 146 -10.93 3.98 5.29
CA ALA A 146 -9.71 3.16 5.21
C ALA A 146 -8.57 3.87 4.45
N VAL A 147 -8.88 4.73 3.49
CA VAL A 147 -7.87 5.56 2.82
C VAL A 147 -7.33 6.60 3.79
N THR A 148 -8.22 7.36 4.43
CA THR A 148 -7.88 8.39 5.42
C THR A 148 -7.06 7.82 6.59
N LEU A 149 -7.48 6.69 7.15
CA LEU A 149 -6.76 6.02 8.23
C LEU A 149 -5.35 5.60 7.82
N GLY A 150 -5.17 5.10 6.59
CA GLY A 150 -3.86 4.73 6.09
C GLY A 150 -2.89 5.92 6.01
N GLU A 151 -3.40 7.11 5.68
CA GLU A 151 -2.60 8.34 5.71
C GLU A 151 -2.20 8.71 7.14
N LYS A 152 -3.16 8.70 8.09
CA LYS A 152 -2.88 8.98 9.51
C LYS A 152 -1.83 8.02 10.09
N MET A 153 -1.94 6.72 9.80
CA MET A 153 -0.96 5.72 10.22
C MET A 153 0.42 5.98 9.62
N SER A 154 0.49 6.39 8.36
CA SER A 154 1.74 6.69 7.67
C SER A 154 2.42 7.93 8.27
N LEU A 155 1.65 8.98 8.53
CA LEU A 155 2.14 10.21 9.18
C LEU A 155 2.65 9.93 10.61
N PHE A 156 1.89 9.16 11.39
CA PHE A 156 2.32 8.75 12.74
C PHE A 156 3.65 7.99 12.70
N HIS A 157 3.76 6.99 11.82
CA HIS A 157 4.99 6.20 11.73
C HIS A 157 6.18 7.04 11.23
N ALA A 158 5.96 7.94 10.27
CA ALA A 158 6.97 8.88 9.82
C ALA A 158 7.46 9.79 10.97
N GLU A 159 6.56 10.29 11.82
CA GLU A 159 6.91 11.10 12.97
C GLU A 159 7.74 10.32 14.00
N VAL A 160 7.40 9.07 14.30
CA VAL A 160 8.20 8.19 15.16
C VAL A 160 9.63 8.06 14.63
N LEU A 161 9.81 7.82 13.33
CA LEU A 161 11.13 7.70 12.71
C LEU A 161 11.91 9.03 12.71
N LEU A 162 11.23 10.14 12.43
CA LEU A 162 11.84 11.47 12.47
C LEU A 162 12.28 11.86 13.88
N ASN A 163 11.47 11.56 14.90
CA ASN A 163 11.82 11.83 16.29
C ASN A 163 12.97 10.95 16.78
N ARG A 164 13.02 9.66 16.37
CA ARG A 164 14.19 8.81 16.60
C ARG A 164 15.44 9.41 15.95
N ARG A 165 15.34 9.89 14.70
CA ARG A 165 16.47 10.55 14.01
C ARG A 165 16.92 11.83 14.70
N ARG A 166 15.98 12.64 15.20
CA ARG A 166 16.27 13.88 15.94
C ARG A 166 16.91 13.60 17.30
N GLY A 167 16.44 12.58 18.02
CA GLY A 167 17.02 12.16 19.30
C GLY A 167 18.41 11.53 19.17
N ASN A 168 18.67 10.83 18.05
CA ASN A 168 19.96 10.22 17.71
C ASN A 168 20.82 11.07 16.76
N SER A 169 20.56 12.38 16.64
CA SER A 169 21.41 13.25 15.82
C SER A 169 22.71 13.59 16.54
N ALA A 170 23.61 12.61 16.70
CA ALA A 170 25.01 12.94 16.59
C ALA A 170 25.16 13.61 15.22
N LYS A 171 25.57 14.89 15.20
CA LYS A 171 25.83 15.60 13.95
C LYS A 171 27.10 15.01 13.36
N ILE A 172 26.95 13.94 12.58
CA ILE A 172 28.05 13.29 11.89
C ILE A 172 28.62 14.29 10.88
N PHE A 173 29.87 14.69 11.06
CA PHE A 173 30.59 15.51 10.10
C PHE A 173 31.55 14.61 9.32
N GLY A 174 31.34 14.52 8.00
CA GLY A 174 32.09 13.61 7.14
C GLY A 174 33.03 14.30 6.16
N CYS A 175 34.07 13.57 5.72
CA CYS A 175 34.95 13.99 4.63
C CYS A 175 35.13 12.88 3.58
N SER A 176 35.59 13.26 2.39
CA SER A 176 36.18 12.31 1.44
C SER A 176 37.69 12.24 1.69
N VAL A 177 38.23 11.03 1.73
CA VAL A 177 39.67 10.83 1.93
C VAL A 177 40.40 10.77 0.60
N ASP A 178 41.51 11.49 0.49
CA ASP A 178 42.54 11.23 -0.50
C ASP A 178 43.28 9.93 -0.15
N LEU A 179 43.20 8.94 -1.03
CA LEU A 179 43.85 7.64 -0.88
C LEU A 179 45.36 7.68 -1.17
N PHE A 180 45.85 8.74 -1.82
CA PHE A 180 47.26 8.87 -2.17
C PHE A 180 48.06 9.62 -1.09
N SER A 181 47.37 10.30 -0.16
CA SER A 181 47.99 10.94 0.99
C SER A 181 48.06 9.97 2.19
N MET A 182 49.20 9.28 2.34
CA MET A 182 49.42 8.29 3.43
C MET A 182 50.26 8.84 4.59
N THR A 183 50.31 10.17 4.77
CA THR A 183 51.08 10.76 5.87
C THR A 183 50.41 10.51 7.22
N GLY A 184 51.24 10.35 8.27
CA GLY A 184 50.75 10.14 9.65
C GLY A 184 49.88 11.30 10.14
N ASP A 185 50.30 12.54 9.85
CA ASP A 185 49.59 13.76 10.23
C ASP A 185 48.22 13.89 9.57
N TYR A 186 48.12 13.54 8.28
CA TYR A 186 46.85 13.50 7.56
C TYR A 186 45.89 12.47 8.18
N SER A 187 46.39 11.26 8.43
CA SER A 187 45.60 10.19 9.07
C SER A 187 45.12 10.57 10.47
N ALA A 188 45.94 11.29 11.24
CA ALA A 188 45.57 11.77 12.57
C ALA A 188 44.46 12.83 12.50
N LYS A 189 44.60 13.85 11.63
CA LYS A 189 43.61 14.92 11.47
C LYS A 189 42.26 14.40 10.98
N VAL A 190 42.26 13.43 10.05
CA VAL A 190 41.01 12.81 9.56
C VAL A 190 40.28 12.09 10.70
N LYS A 191 41.01 11.35 11.54
CA LYS A 191 40.44 10.64 12.70
C LYS A 191 39.92 11.57 13.79
N GLU A 192 40.57 12.72 13.98
CA GLU A 192 40.20 13.69 15.02
C GLU A 192 39.00 14.55 14.62
N ALA A 193 38.93 14.98 13.35
CA ALA A 193 37.98 16.01 12.92
C ALA A 193 36.68 15.47 12.29
N PHE A 194 36.60 14.19 11.93
CA PHE A 194 35.47 13.63 11.18
C PHE A 194 34.97 12.32 11.78
N ASP A 195 33.64 12.18 11.82
CA ASP A 195 32.94 10.99 12.30
C ASP A 195 32.72 9.94 11.20
N PHE A 196 32.83 10.37 9.94
CA PHE A 196 32.51 9.55 8.76
C PHE A 196 33.49 9.84 7.61
N ILE A 197 33.93 8.80 6.92
CA ILE A 197 34.81 8.90 5.77
C ILE A 197 34.17 8.28 4.52
N SER A 198 34.26 8.97 3.40
CA SER A 198 33.91 8.46 2.08
C SER A 198 35.19 8.07 1.33
N ILE A 199 35.31 6.79 1.00
CA ILE A 199 36.43 6.25 0.23
C ILE A 199 36.10 6.35 -1.26
N PRO A 200 36.88 7.10 -2.06
CA PRO A 200 36.65 7.16 -3.50
C PRO A 200 36.98 5.80 -4.13
N THR A 201 36.00 5.19 -4.81
CA THR A 201 36.13 3.92 -5.55
C THR A 201 36.00 4.14 -7.06
N PRO A 202 36.99 4.77 -7.72
CA PRO A 202 36.92 5.06 -9.15
C PRO A 202 36.98 3.75 -9.96
N TRP A 203 35.94 3.49 -10.76
CA TRP A 203 35.87 2.31 -11.64
C TRP A 203 37.01 2.20 -12.65
N LYS A 204 37.68 3.32 -12.97
CA LYS A 204 38.79 3.41 -13.91
C LYS A 204 40.06 2.67 -13.45
N HIS A 205 40.15 2.32 -12.17
CA HIS A 205 41.34 1.70 -11.57
C HIS A 205 41.07 0.28 -11.00
N THR A 206 39.94 -0.33 -11.40
CA THR A 206 39.61 -1.74 -11.17
C THR A 206 39.78 -2.54 -12.45
#